data_AF-A0A7U3Z4W0-F1
#
_entry.id   AF-A0A7U3Z4W0-F1
#
_cell.length_a   1.000
_cell.length_b   1.000
_cell.length_c   1.000
_cell.angle_alpha   90.00
_cell.angle_beta   90.00
_cell.angle_gamma   90.00
#
_symmetry.space_group_name_H-M   'P 1'
#
loop_
_entity.id
_entity.type
_entity.pdbx_description
1 polymer ?
#
loop_
_entity_poly.entity_id
_entity_poly.type
_entity_poly.pdbx_seq_one_letter_code
_entity_poly.pdbx_strand_id
1 'polypeptide(L)'
;MFGTFYYELLDWTTDDSTPNPCYDNPKCTIMITSSHNTMGNADQSDGFWQGRTYPWISSSMTMGILGQNFKKFVGIPRTGSFNYANIIGGNGCVGFFYKTGKFMDIDVLRLPGSICAIPPEETNACEIKTPQLTLNHGVLAPEQLNNNTVTESLLLSCNQTTNIQLYISENTGGVRLRSDGSLFSNLKLNGQPANKGIALQVGPAGTRVQVSSVLRTVGNVEAGPFQGSAVALLALP
;
A
#
# COMPACT_ATOMS: atom_id res chain seq x y z
N MET A 1 11.08 17.98 5.96
CA MET A 1 9.95 17.60 5.07
C MET A 1 8.82 17.17 5.98
N PHE A 2 7.63 17.74 5.81
CA PHE A 2 6.46 17.47 6.65
C PHE A 2 5.47 16.58 5.89
N GLY A 3 4.77 15.72 6.60
CA GLY A 3 3.75 14.87 5.99
C GLY A 3 3.00 14.04 7.04
N THR A 4 2.28 13.03 6.56
CA THR A 4 1.45 12.17 7.38
C THR A 4 1.68 10.72 6.98
N PHE A 5 2.05 9.88 7.94
CA PHE A 5 2.04 8.44 7.74
C PHE A 5 0.64 7.90 7.95
N TYR A 6 0.19 7.04 7.04
CA TYR A 6 -0.99 6.20 7.20
C TYR A 6 -0.54 4.77 7.38
N TYR A 7 -1.16 4.05 8.31
CA TYR A 7 -0.77 2.67 8.60
C TYR A 7 -1.97 1.78 8.88
N GLU A 8 -1.75 0.48 8.67
CA GLU A 8 -2.63 -0.59 9.10
C GLU A 8 -1.84 -1.58 9.96
N LEU A 9 -2.28 -1.78 11.20
CA LEU A 9 -1.79 -2.79 12.13
C LEU A 9 -2.76 -3.97 12.11
N LEU A 10 -2.30 -5.07 11.49
CA LEU A 10 -3.13 -6.25 11.28
C LEU A 10 -3.21 -7.15 12.51
N ASP A 11 -2.07 -7.38 13.17
CA ASP A 11 -2.01 -8.27 14.33
C ASP A 11 -0.81 -7.97 15.24
N TRP A 12 -0.84 -8.53 16.45
CA TRP A 12 0.30 -8.63 17.38
C TRP A 12 0.32 -10.05 17.98
N THR A 13 1.36 -10.83 17.70
CA THR A 13 1.52 -12.19 18.22
C THR A 13 1.60 -12.21 19.74
N THR A 14 0.76 -13.03 20.38
CA THR A 14 0.66 -13.06 21.85
C THR A 14 1.44 -14.21 22.50
N ASP A 15 1.95 -15.15 21.70
CA ASP A 15 2.85 -16.21 22.12
C ASP A 15 4.31 -15.75 21.98
N ASP A 16 4.67 -14.77 22.81
CA ASP A 16 6.01 -14.17 22.82
C ASP A 16 6.48 -13.97 24.27
N SER A 17 7.49 -14.74 24.65
CA SER A 17 8.12 -14.70 25.98
C SER A 17 9.22 -13.64 26.11
N THR A 18 9.50 -12.87 25.05
CA THR A 18 10.50 -11.80 25.07
C THR A 18 10.17 -10.79 26.18
N PRO A 19 11.13 -10.41 27.04
CA PRO A 19 10.87 -9.44 28.11
C PRO A 19 10.35 -8.10 27.56
N ASN A 20 9.31 -7.56 28.19
CA ASN A 20 8.84 -6.22 27.89
C ASN A 20 9.81 -5.18 28.48
N PRO A 21 10.42 -4.30 27.66
CA PRO A 21 11.37 -3.30 28.16
C PRO A 21 10.72 -2.22 29.03
N CYS A 22 9.39 -2.10 29.03
CA CYS A 22 8.63 -1.22 29.90
C CYS A 22 8.16 -1.88 31.21
N TYR A 23 8.42 -3.17 31.43
CA TYR A 23 8.03 -3.85 32.66
C TYR A 23 8.66 -3.19 33.88
N ASP A 24 7.88 -3.01 34.94
CA ASP A 24 8.26 -2.34 36.19
C ASP A 24 8.78 -0.90 36.02
N ASN A 25 8.43 -0.25 34.90
CA ASN A 25 8.77 1.14 34.64
C ASN A 25 7.53 2.00 34.33
N PRO A 26 6.95 2.68 35.33
CA PRO A 26 5.78 3.53 35.11
C PRO A 26 6.08 4.78 34.28
N LYS A 27 7.35 5.16 34.06
CA LYS A 27 7.71 6.27 33.17
C LYS A 27 7.86 5.84 31.72
N CYS A 28 7.92 4.54 31.45
CA CYS A 28 8.05 4.02 30.10
C CYS A 28 6.81 4.33 29.28
N THR A 29 7.01 4.76 28.05
CA THR A 29 5.94 5.03 27.09
C THR A 29 6.16 4.18 25.85
N ILE A 30 5.12 3.49 25.39
CA ILE A 30 5.08 2.92 24.04
C ILE A 30 4.25 3.79 23.11
N MET A 31 4.56 3.77 21.82
CA MET A 31 3.90 4.58 20.79
C MET A 31 4.00 3.91 19.42
N ILE A 32 3.03 4.15 18.54
CA ILE A 32 3.15 3.83 17.12
C ILE A 32 3.74 5.07 16.45
N THR A 33 4.96 4.96 15.94
CA THR A 33 5.67 6.10 15.36
C THR A 33 6.67 5.63 14.32
N SER A 34 7.40 6.56 13.72
CA SER A 34 8.49 6.24 12.80
C SER A 34 9.86 6.30 13.49
N SER A 35 10.85 5.63 12.91
CA SER A 35 12.26 5.76 13.30
C SER A 35 12.82 7.20 13.19
N HIS A 36 12.09 8.10 12.52
CA HIS A 36 12.43 9.52 12.45
C HIS A 36 11.99 10.32 13.68
N ASN A 37 11.11 9.76 14.53
CA ASN A 37 10.72 10.37 15.79
C ASN A 37 11.75 10.06 16.90
N THR A 38 12.99 10.50 16.68
CA THR A 38 14.12 10.21 17.59
C THR A 38 13.93 10.79 18.99
N MET A 39 13.13 11.86 19.12
CA MET A 39 12.83 12.51 20.41
C MET A 39 11.59 11.96 21.12
N GLY A 40 10.78 11.13 20.44
CA GLY A 40 9.55 10.55 20.98
C GLY A 40 8.50 11.59 21.29
N ASN A 41 8.31 12.53 20.36
CA ASN A 41 7.31 13.58 20.42
C ASN A 41 5.92 12.97 20.19
N ALA A 42 4.95 13.35 21.03
CA ALA A 42 3.61 12.78 21.01
C ALA A 42 2.79 13.21 19.78
N ASP A 43 3.07 14.40 19.24
CA ASP A 43 2.46 14.94 18.01
C ASP A 43 2.95 14.22 16.74
N GLN A 44 3.99 13.39 16.87
CA GLN A 44 4.55 12.57 15.79
C GLN A 44 4.30 11.07 15.97
N SER A 45 3.25 10.72 16.71
CA SER A 45 2.89 9.32 16.99
C SER A 45 1.39 9.13 17.00
N ASP A 46 0.92 7.95 16.63
CA ASP A 46 -0.41 7.49 17.01
C ASP A 46 -0.34 6.76 18.35
N GLY A 47 -1.05 7.30 19.32
CA GLY A 47 -0.99 6.88 20.71
C GLY A 47 0.26 7.31 21.45
N PHE A 48 0.15 7.35 22.77
CA PHE A 48 1.23 7.70 23.68
C PHE A 48 0.95 7.06 25.05
N TRP A 49 1.20 5.75 25.15
CA TRP A 49 0.77 4.95 26.29
C TRP A 49 1.88 4.84 27.32
N GLN A 50 1.87 5.76 28.29
CA GLN A 50 2.78 5.75 29.42
C GLN A 50 2.30 4.82 30.55
N GLY A 51 3.20 4.00 31.11
CA GLY A 51 2.87 3.03 32.18
C GLY A 51 2.19 3.62 33.42
N ARG A 52 2.49 4.86 33.79
CA ARG A 52 1.83 5.56 34.90
C ARG A 52 0.34 5.77 34.65
N THR A 53 -0.03 6.11 33.42
CA THR A 53 -1.43 6.37 33.02
C THR A 53 -2.12 5.09 32.56
N TYR A 54 -1.36 4.17 31.98
CA TYR A 54 -1.80 2.88 31.44
C TYR A 54 -1.01 1.75 32.11
N PRO A 55 -1.40 1.33 33.33
CA PRO A 55 -0.62 0.36 34.12
C PRO A 55 -0.35 -0.97 33.42
N TRP A 56 -1.22 -1.37 32.48
CA TRP A 56 -1.03 -2.57 31.66
C TRP A 56 0.25 -2.54 30.82
N ILE A 57 0.84 -1.38 30.55
CA ILE A 57 2.16 -1.26 29.92
C ILE A 57 3.26 -1.76 30.86
N SER A 58 3.29 -1.25 32.09
CA SER A 58 4.35 -1.55 33.06
C SER A 58 4.12 -2.83 33.85
N SER A 59 2.90 -3.37 33.87
CA SER A 59 2.59 -4.65 34.52
C SER A 59 2.73 -5.87 33.60
N SER A 60 2.83 -5.66 32.28
CA SER A 60 3.05 -6.75 31.31
C SER A 60 4.51 -7.20 31.36
N MET A 61 4.78 -8.43 31.81
CA MET A 61 6.15 -8.96 31.93
C MET A 61 6.80 -9.26 30.57
N THR A 62 6.01 -9.72 29.60
CA THR A 62 6.50 -10.12 28.27
C THR A 62 5.81 -9.34 27.16
N MET A 63 6.42 -9.34 25.96
CA MET A 63 5.85 -8.78 24.74
C MET A 63 4.53 -9.46 24.35
N GLY A 64 4.37 -10.75 24.64
CA GLY A 64 3.12 -11.47 24.43
C GLY A 64 1.99 -10.97 25.34
N ILE A 65 2.26 -10.78 26.64
CA ILE A 65 1.28 -10.22 27.59
C ILE A 65 0.97 -8.76 27.23
N LEU A 66 1.98 -7.99 26.83
CA LEU A 66 1.80 -6.61 26.38
C LEU A 66 0.90 -6.56 25.14
N GLY A 67 1.12 -7.44 24.16
CA GLY A 67 0.28 -7.59 22.97
C GLY A 67 -1.16 -7.96 23.32
N GLN A 68 -1.39 -8.90 24.25
CA GLN A 68 -2.74 -9.24 24.73
C GLN A 68 -3.46 -8.04 25.34
N ASN A 69 -2.76 -7.28 26.19
CA ASN A 69 -3.31 -6.08 26.81
C ASN A 69 -3.55 -4.98 25.78
N PHE A 70 -2.67 -4.80 24.80
CA PHE A 70 -2.87 -3.85 23.71
C PHE A 70 -4.12 -4.19 22.88
N LYS A 71 -4.32 -5.46 22.51
CA LYS A 71 -5.53 -5.93 21.85
C LYS A 71 -6.79 -5.62 22.66
N LYS A 72 -6.73 -5.81 23.99
CA LYS A 72 -7.86 -5.60 24.90
C LYS A 72 -8.19 -4.12 25.14
N PHE A 73 -7.18 -3.28 25.35
CA PHE A 73 -7.37 -1.90 25.82
C PHE A 73 -7.27 -0.85 24.70
N VAL A 74 -6.65 -1.17 23.58
CA VAL A 74 -6.48 -0.26 22.43
C VAL A 74 -7.21 -0.79 21.18
N GLY A 75 -7.11 -2.09 20.90
CA GLY A 75 -7.77 -2.74 19.77
C GLY A 75 -6.84 -3.02 18.59
N ILE A 76 -6.98 -4.23 18.02
CA ILE A 76 -6.32 -4.73 16.79
C ILE A 76 -7.34 -5.64 16.06
N PRO A 77 -7.48 -5.58 14.72
CA PRO A 77 -6.74 -4.73 13.79
C PRO A 77 -7.05 -3.23 13.98
N ARG A 78 -6.09 -2.38 13.62
CA ARG A 78 -6.19 -0.92 13.79
C ARG A 78 -5.60 -0.21 12.59
N THR A 79 -6.33 0.75 12.06
CA THR A 79 -5.82 1.73 11.11
C THR A 79 -5.59 3.06 11.82
N GLY A 80 -4.57 3.80 11.43
CA GLY A 80 -4.31 5.11 12.03
C GLY A 80 -3.39 5.97 11.17
N SER A 81 -3.13 7.17 11.67
CA SER A 81 -2.22 8.11 11.03
C SER A 81 -1.55 9.03 12.04
N PHE A 82 -0.35 9.51 11.73
CA PHE A 82 0.35 10.51 12.52
C PHE A 82 1.23 11.40 11.64
N ASN A 83 1.46 12.63 12.10
CA ASN A 83 2.28 13.60 11.37
C ASN A 83 3.77 13.35 11.60
N TYR A 84 4.62 13.81 10.69
CA TYR A 84 6.06 13.88 10.89
C TYR A 84 6.59 15.24 10.45
N ALA A 85 7.66 15.71 11.12
CA ALA A 85 8.28 17.00 10.82
C ALA A 85 9.53 16.88 9.95
N ASN A 86 10.20 15.73 9.99
CA ASN A 86 11.42 15.51 9.24
C ASN A 86 11.66 14.00 8.98
N ILE A 87 12.23 13.69 7.82
CA ILE A 87 12.62 12.34 7.39
C ILE A 87 14.09 12.30 6.90
N ILE A 88 14.89 13.32 7.25
CA ILE A 88 16.30 13.42 6.86
C ILE A 88 17.11 12.35 7.59
N GLY A 89 17.81 11.49 6.84
CA GLY A 89 18.82 10.57 7.40
C GLY A 89 18.78 9.11 6.91
N GLY A 90 17.85 8.73 6.02
CA GLY A 90 17.78 7.39 5.44
C GLY A 90 16.38 6.77 5.54
N ASN A 91 16.26 5.47 5.27
CA ASN A 91 14.99 4.74 5.28
C ASN A 91 14.31 4.81 6.65
N GLY A 92 13.27 5.62 6.76
CA GLY A 92 12.34 5.59 7.88
C GLY A 92 11.54 4.29 7.92
N CYS A 93 11.16 3.85 9.11
CA CYS A 93 10.15 2.80 9.24
C CYS A 93 9.13 3.10 10.32
N VAL A 94 7.89 2.66 10.10
CA VAL A 94 6.78 2.77 11.03
C VAL A 94 6.63 1.47 11.79
N GLY A 95 6.39 1.57 13.10
CA GLY A 95 6.17 0.41 13.97
C GLY A 95 5.93 0.83 15.40
N PHE A 96 6.03 -0.12 16.33
CA PHE A 96 6.01 0.16 17.75
C PHE A 96 7.39 0.53 18.27
N PHE A 97 7.45 1.66 18.96
CA PHE A 97 8.64 2.13 19.65
C PHE A 97 8.33 2.42 21.11
N TYR A 98 9.37 2.53 21.92
CA TYR A 98 9.28 2.88 23.33
C TYR A 98 10.39 3.84 23.75
N LYS A 99 10.14 4.56 24.84
CA LYS A 99 11.15 5.33 25.58
C LYS A 99 10.99 5.09 27.07
N THR A 100 12.08 4.94 27.81
CA THR A 100 11.99 4.55 29.23
C THR A 100 11.82 5.73 30.20
N GLY A 101 11.97 6.96 29.71
CA GLY A 101 11.80 8.18 30.51
C GLY A 101 12.91 8.42 31.53
N LYS A 102 14.08 7.77 31.36
CA LYS A 102 15.29 8.06 32.13
C LYS A 102 15.91 9.37 31.66
N PHE A 103 16.53 10.11 32.58
CA PHE A 103 17.00 11.49 32.36
C PHE A 103 18.07 11.64 31.25
N MET A 104 18.68 10.52 30.82
CA MET A 104 19.69 10.44 29.76
C MET A 104 19.23 9.59 28.57
N ASP A 105 18.00 9.07 28.59
CA ASP A 105 17.42 8.31 27.45
C ASP A 105 16.97 9.31 26.39
N ILE A 106 17.86 9.57 25.44
CA ILE A 106 17.57 10.34 24.23
C ILE A 106 17.01 9.43 23.12
N ASP A 107 17.05 8.11 23.31
CA ASP A 107 16.78 7.14 22.26
C ASP A 107 15.36 6.58 22.37
N VAL A 108 14.54 6.91 21.37
CA VAL A 108 13.34 6.14 21.05
C VAL A 108 13.76 4.84 20.38
N LEU A 109 13.50 3.72 21.05
CA LEU A 109 13.94 2.40 20.62
C LEU A 109 12.76 1.61 20.06
N ARG A 110 13.01 0.80 19.04
CA ARG A 110 11.99 -0.11 18.50
C ARG A 110 11.67 -1.17 19.55
N LEU A 111 10.38 -1.45 19.77
CA LEU A 111 9.99 -2.55 20.65
C LEU A 111 10.55 -3.89 20.11
N PRO A 112 10.99 -4.80 20.99
CA PRO A 112 11.40 -6.14 20.57
C PRO A 112 10.30 -6.82 19.76
N GLY A 113 10.67 -7.45 18.65
CA GLY A 113 9.71 -8.11 17.75
C GLY A 113 8.83 -7.18 16.91
N SER A 114 8.86 -5.85 17.11
CA SER A 114 8.11 -4.93 16.25
C SER A 114 8.66 -4.96 14.82
N ILE A 115 7.76 -5.13 13.86
CA ILE A 115 8.04 -4.94 12.44
C ILE A 115 8.40 -3.46 12.21
N CYS A 116 9.34 -3.25 11.30
CA CYS A 116 9.80 -1.96 10.84
C CYS A 116 9.31 -1.80 9.40
N ALA A 117 8.06 -1.35 9.26
CA ALA A 117 7.42 -1.21 7.97
C ALA A 117 7.96 0.04 7.28
N ILE A 118 8.70 -0.13 6.19
CA ILE A 118 9.26 0.98 5.43
C ILE A 118 8.11 1.62 4.64
N PRO A 119 7.81 2.92 4.86
CA PRO A 119 6.79 3.61 4.09
C PRO A 119 7.14 3.59 2.60
N PRO A 120 6.16 3.36 1.71
CA PRO A 120 6.39 3.39 0.27
C PRO A 120 7.03 4.70 -0.24
N GLU A 121 6.87 5.80 0.50
CA GLU A 121 7.30 7.15 0.09
C GLU A 121 8.81 7.45 0.29
N GLU A 122 9.56 6.69 1.08
CA GLU A 122 10.88 7.14 1.55
C GLU A 122 12.04 6.95 0.57
N THR A 123 11.90 6.12 -0.48
CA THR A 123 12.92 6.07 -1.55
C THR A 123 12.33 6.03 -2.95
N ASN A 124 11.35 5.17 -3.23
CA ASN A 124 10.86 4.92 -4.59
C ASN A 124 9.32 4.97 -4.64
N ALA A 125 8.76 6.15 -4.83
CA ALA A 125 7.34 6.35 -5.06
C ALA A 125 7.07 6.38 -6.57
N CYS A 126 6.11 5.59 -7.02
CA CYS A 126 5.65 5.57 -8.41
C CYS A 126 4.15 5.82 -8.48
N GLU A 127 3.69 6.50 -9.53
CA GLU A 127 2.30 6.83 -9.74
C GLU A 127 1.88 6.65 -11.20
N ILE A 128 0.59 6.37 -11.41
CA ILE A 128 -0.05 6.44 -12.71
C ILE A 128 -0.58 7.86 -12.89
N LYS A 129 0.11 8.67 -13.71
CA LYS A 129 -0.26 10.07 -14.00
C LYS A 129 -1.55 10.20 -14.81
N THR A 130 -1.98 9.13 -15.47
CA THR A 130 -3.24 9.05 -16.22
C THR A 130 -4.23 8.16 -15.45
N PRO A 131 -4.92 8.69 -14.41
CA PRO A 131 -5.75 7.86 -13.53
C PRO A 131 -7.00 7.30 -14.21
N GLN A 132 -7.41 7.87 -15.34
CA GLN A 132 -8.53 7.41 -16.14
C GLN A 132 -8.11 7.28 -17.61
N LEU A 133 -8.34 6.11 -18.19
CA LEU A 133 -8.07 5.81 -19.59
C LEU A 133 -9.31 5.20 -20.23
N THR A 134 -9.84 5.86 -21.26
CA THR A 134 -11.01 5.37 -21.99
C THR A 134 -10.57 4.80 -23.34
N LEU A 135 -10.80 3.51 -23.53
CA LEU A 135 -10.53 2.80 -24.79
C LEU A 135 -11.83 2.75 -25.61
N ASN A 136 -12.02 3.73 -26.50
CA ASN A 136 -13.27 3.88 -27.26
C ASN A 136 -13.18 3.21 -28.64
N HIS A 137 -13.99 2.17 -28.83
CA HIS A 137 -14.11 1.45 -30.11
C HIS A 137 -15.05 2.13 -31.13
N GLY A 138 -15.78 3.18 -30.73
CA GLY A 138 -16.72 3.89 -31.59
C GLY A 138 -17.96 3.07 -31.95
N VAL A 139 -18.57 3.42 -33.08
CA VAL A 139 -19.71 2.68 -33.66
C VAL A 139 -19.16 1.68 -34.67
N LEU A 140 -19.46 0.40 -34.45
CA LEU A 140 -18.97 -0.70 -35.29
C LEU A 140 -20.15 -1.50 -35.84
N ALA A 141 -20.04 -1.90 -37.11
CA ALA A 141 -20.92 -2.92 -37.68
C ALA A 141 -20.56 -4.31 -37.12
N PRO A 142 -21.48 -5.29 -37.09
CA PRO A 142 -21.23 -6.63 -36.53
C PRO A 142 -19.97 -7.31 -37.08
N GLU A 143 -19.72 -7.18 -38.38
CA GLU A 143 -18.56 -7.73 -39.09
C GLU A 143 -17.23 -7.06 -38.72
N GLN A 144 -17.28 -5.86 -38.13
CA GLN A 144 -16.11 -5.10 -37.69
C GLN A 144 -15.76 -5.36 -36.22
N LEU A 145 -16.57 -6.11 -35.47
CA LEU A 145 -16.36 -6.32 -34.03
C LEU A 145 -15.10 -7.12 -33.75
N ASN A 146 -14.98 -8.31 -34.34
CA ASN A 146 -13.91 -9.23 -33.95
C ASN A 146 -12.53 -8.70 -34.39
N ASN A 147 -11.56 -8.70 -33.47
CA ASN A 147 -10.22 -8.12 -33.61
C ASN A 147 -10.16 -6.59 -33.78
N ASN A 148 -11.27 -5.87 -33.63
CA ASN A 148 -11.21 -4.41 -33.58
C ASN A 148 -10.30 -3.98 -32.44
N THR A 149 -9.34 -3.11 -32.73
CA THR A 149 -8.31 -2.71 -31.78
C THR A 149 -8.29 -1.20 -31.64
N VAL A 150 -8.35 -0.73 -30.40
CA VAL A 150 -8.05 0.66 -30.04
C VAL A 150 -6.86 0.67 -29.10
N THR A 151 -6.01 1.68 -29.20
CA THR A 151 -4.82 1.84 -28.35
C THR A 151 -4.76 3.24 -27.80
N GLU A 152 -4.51 3.34 -26.51
CA GLU A 152 -4.23 4.58 -25.79
C GLU A 152 -2.95 4.44 -24.95
N SER A 153 -2.51 5.53 -24.33
CA SER A 153 -1.27 5.52 -23.53
C SER A 153 -1.52 5.89 -22.07
N LEU A 154 -0.98 5.09 -21.16
CA LEU A 154 -0.81 5.45 -19.75
C LEU A 154 0.54 6.12 -19.55
N LEU A 155 0.58 7.22 -18.80
CA LEU A 155 1.82 7.81 -18.30
C LEU A 155 2.07 7.34 -16.86
N LEU A 156 3.24 6.77 -16.63
CA LEU A 156 3.75 6.39 -15.32
C LEU A 156 4.93 7.29 -14.96
N SER A 157 5.14 7.59 -13.69
CA SER A 157 6.37 8.26 -13.24
C SER A 157 6.77 7.77 -11.86
N CYS A 158 8.07 7.77 -11.60
CA CYS A 158 8.62 7.48 -10.28
C CYS A 158 9.57 8.61 -9.85
N ASN A 159 9.67 8.90 -8.56
CA ASN A 159 10.62 9.89 -8.04
C ASN A 159 12.11 9.48 -8.23
N GLN A 160 12.38 8.19 -8.40
CA GLN A 160 13.68 7.62 -8.78
C GLN A 160 13.48 6.52 -9.83
N THR A 161 14.50 6.27 -10.64
CA THR A 161 14.46 5.19 -11.64
C THR A 161 14.33 3.83 -10.94
N THR A 162 13.17 3.20 -11.08
CA THR A 162 12.77 1.99 -10.34
C THR A 162 12.21 0.95 -11.31
N ASN A 163 12.50 -0.33 -11.06
CA ASN A 163 11.84 -1.43 -11.76
C ASN A 163 10.48 -1.67 -11.10
N ILE A 164 9.41 -1.70 -11.89
CA ILE A 164 8.04 -1.94 -11.43
C ILE A 164 7.42 -3.12 -12.18
N GLN A 165 6.32 -3.64 -11.66
CA GLN A 165 5.39 -4.49 -12.39
C GLN A 165 4.08 -3.74 -12.62
N LEU A 166 3.63 -3.68 -13.87
CA LEU A 166 2.33 -3.14 -14.25
C LEU A 166 1.46 -4.27 -14.78
N TYR A 167 0.25 -4.41 -14.27
CA TYR A 167 -0.74 -5.38 -14.76
C TYR A 167 -2.13 -4.73 -14.81
N ILE A 168 -3.01 -5.27 -15.66
CA ILE A 168 -4.43 -4.92 -15.67
C ILE A 168 -5.23 -6.17 -15.32
N SER A 169 -6.07 -6.04 -14.30
CA SER A 169 -6.96 -7.10 -13.86
C SER A 169 -8.05 -7.37 -14.91
N GLU A 170 -8.22 -8.64 -15.28
CA GLU A 170 -9.27 -9.10 -16.19
C GLU A 170 -9.84 -10.44 -15.70
N ASN A 171 -11.09 -10.73 -16.07
CA ASN A 171 -11.69 -12.05 -15.83
C ASN A 171 -11.08 -13.10 -16.76
N THR A 172 -11.26 -14.38 -16.43
CA THR A 172 -10.91 -15.51 -17.30
C THR A 172 -11.59 -15.34 -18.67
N GLY A 173 -10.82 -14.97 -19.69
CA GLY A 173 -11.33 -14.72 -21.06
C GLY A 173 -11.39 -13.25 -21.51
N GLY A 174 -11.05 -12.29 -20.65
CA GLY A 174 -10.99 -10.85 -20.92
C GLY A 174 -12.03 -10.04 -20.12
N VAL A 175 -12.03 -8.72 -20.32
CA VAL A 175 -13.07 -7.83 -19.81
C VAL A 175 -14.38 -8.14 -20.52
N ARG A 176 -15.38 -8.55 -19.75
CA ARG A 176 -16.71 -8.86 -20.29
C ARG A 176 -17.46 -7.57 -20.60
N LEU A 177 -17.86 -7.38 -21.87
CA LEU A 177 -18.60 -6.21 -22.31
C LEU A 177 -20.12 -6.44 -22.38
N ARG A 178 -20.54 -7.72 -22.39
CA ARG A 178 -21.96 -8.14 -22.32
C ARG A 178 -22.18 -9.27 -21.32
N SER A 179 -23.27 -9.19 -20.58
CA SER A 179 -23.68 -10.16 -19.55
C SER A 179 -24.09 -11.55 -20.06
N ASP A 180 -24.25 -11.72 -21.37
CA ASP A 180 -24.46 -13.02 -22.03
C ASP A 180 -23.13 -13.72 -22.42
N GLY A 181 -22.01 -13.00 -22.38
CA GLY A 181 -20.69 -13.54 -22.75
C GLY A 181 -20.46 -13.63 -24.25
N SER A 182 -21.23 -12.91 -25.06
CA SER A 182 -21.05 -12.85 -26.52
C SER A 182 -19.96 -11.87 -26.96
N LEU A 183 -19.56 -10.92 -26.10
CA LEU A 183 -18.58 -9.89 -26.40
C LEU A 183 -17.62 -9.63 -25.22
N PHE A 184 -16.33 -9.68 -25.53
CA PHE A 184 -15.23 -9.42 -24.60
C PHE A 184 -14.25 -8.41 -25.20
N SER A 185 -13.47 -7.77 -24.34
CA SER A 185 -12.24 -7.07 -24.69
C SER A 185 -11.06 -7.79 -24.03
N ASN A 186 -10.01 -8.07 -24.81
CA ASN A 186 -8.73 -8.54 -24.30
C ASN A 186 -7.75 -7.37 -24.29
N LEU A 187 -7.31 -6.97 -23.09
CA LEU A 187 -6.39 -5.87 -22.91
C LEU A 187 -4.94 -6.35 -23.05
N LYS A 188 -4.11 -5.47 -23.62
CA LYS A 188 -2.66 -5.69 -23.73
C LYS A 188 -1.89 -4.46 -23.26
N LEU A 189 -0.76 -4.71 -22.60
CA LEU A 189 0.24 -3.73 -22.22
C LEU A 189 1.46 -3.89 -23.14
N ASN A 190 1.79 -2.88 -23.93
CA ASN A 190 2.88 -2.94 -24.93
C ASN A 190 2.80 -4.20 -25.82
N GLY A 191 1.59 -4.59 -26.22
CA GLY A 191 1.32 -5.77 -27.04
C GLY A 191 1.32 -7.12 -26.30
N GLN A 192 1.70 -7.17 -25.01
CA GLN A 192 1.65 -8.37 -24.18
C GLN A 192 0.32 -8.48 -23.42
N PRO A 193 -0.20 -9.69 -23.13
CA PRO A 193 -1.43 -9.86 -22.36
C PRO A 193 -1.37 -9.12 -21.03
N ALA A 194 -2.31 -8.19 -20.79
CA ALA A 194 -2.24 -7.28 -19.65
C ALA A 194 -2.40 -7.98 -18.30
N ASN A 195 -3.10 -9.11 -18.26
CA ASN A 195 -3.31 -9.93 -17.07
C ASN A 195 -2.04 -10.69 -16.62
N LYS A 196 -1.03 -10.84 -17.48
CA LYS A 196 0.28 -11.40 -17.12
C LYS A 196 1.24 -10.36 -16.55
N GLY A 197 0.90 -9.09 -16.71
CA GLY A 197 1.74 -7.97 -16.36
C GLY A 197 2.97 -7.80 -17.26
N ILE A 198 3.62 -6.64 -17.13
CA ILE A 198 4.91 -6.32 -17.76
C ILE A 198 5.83 -5.67 -16.73
N ALA A 199 7.11 -6.04 -16.81
CA ALA A 199 8.17 -5.37 -16.08
C ALA A 199 8.61 -4.11 -16.83
N LEU A 200 8.76 -3.00 -16.12
CA LEU A 200 9.15 -1.72 -16.68
C LEU A 200 10.17 -1.04 -15.77
N GLN A 201 11.11 -0.33 -16.38
CA GLN A 201 11.93 0.65 -15.66
C GLN A 201 11.30 2.02 -15.84
N VAL A 202 10.94 2.67 -14.73
CA VAL A 202 10.24 3.96 -14.73
C VAL A 202 11.01 4.93 -13.85
N GLY A 203 11.26 6.14 -14.36
CA GLY A 203 11.97 7.19 -13.64
C GLY A 203 11.24 8.52 -13.64
N PRO A 204 11.91 9.59 -13.21
CA PRO A 204 11.30 10.92 -13.04
C PRO A 204 10.78 11.55 -14.33
N ALA A 205 11.41 11.24 -15.47
CA ALA A 205 10.96 11.72 -16.79
C ALA A 205 9.61 11.10 -17.22
N GLY A 206 9.19 10.05 -16.55
CA GLY A 206 8.00 9.27 -16.86
C GLY A 206 8.18 8.31 -18.03
N THR A 207 7.39 7.24 -18.02
CA THR A 207 7.39 6.19 -19.04
C THR A 207 5.97 6.04 -19.56
N ARG A 208 5.80 6.09 -20.89
CA ARG A 208 4.52 5.82 -21.55
C ARG A 208 4.37 4.33 -21.81
N VAL A 209 3.22 3.78 -21.46
CA VAL A 209 2.85 2.39 -21.71
C VAL A 209 1.63 2.38 -22.61
N GLN A 210 1.71 1.64 -23.71
CA GLN A 210 0.55 1.47 -24.60
C GLN A 210 -0.39 0.45 -23.99
N VAL A 211 -1.66 0.85 -23.85
CA VAL A 211 -2.75 -0.02 -23.48
C VAL A 211 -3.64 -0.19 -24.71
N SER A 212 -3.80 -1.43 -25.15
CA SER A 212 -4.69 -1.74 -26.27
C SER A 212 -5.83 -2.63 -25.84
N SER A 213 -7.02 -2.38 -26.37
CA SER A 213 -8.21 -3.21 -26.21
C SER A 213 -8.49 -3.89 -27.54
N VAL A 214 -8.53 -5.22 -27.54
CA VAL A 214 -8.87 -6.04 -28.72
C VAL A 214 -10.21 -6.71 -28.47
N LEU A 215 -11.22 -6.37 -29.28
CA LEU A 215 -12.54 -6.99 -29.17
C LEU A 215 -12.50 -8.45 -29.64
N ARG A 216 -13.23 -9.30 -28.92
CA ARG A 216 -13.43 -10.72 -29.25
C ARG A 216 -14.90 -11.08 -29.10
N THR A 217 -15.47 -11.66 -30.14
CA THR A 217 -16.86 -12.13 -30.14
C THR A 217 -16.96 -13.64 -29.93
N VAL A 218 -18.08 -14.08 -29.36
CA VAL A 218 -18.48 -15.49 -29.24
C VAL A 218 -19.92 -15.60 -29.73
N GLY A 219 -20.08 -16.12 -30.96
CA GLY A 219 -21.38 -16.16 -31.62
C GLY A 219 -21.85 -14.80 -32.13
N ASN A 220 -23.17 -14.64 -32.26
CA ASN A 220 -23.78 -13.40 -32.72
C ASN A 220 -23.89 -12.40 -31.57
N VAL A 221 -23.63 -11.12 -31.86
CA VAL A 221 -23.77 -10.01 -30.90
C VAL A 221 -24.92 -9.14 -31.35
N GLU A 222 -25.97 -9.04 -30.53
CA GLU A 222 -27.07 -8.10 -30.80
C GLU A 222 -26.61 -6.66 -30.71
N ALA A 223 -27.20 -5.76 -31.50
CA ALA A 223 -26.87 -4.34 -31.46
C ALA A 223 -27.18 -3.71 -30.10
N GLY A 224 -26.31 -2.80 -29.65
CA GLY A 224 -26.50 -2.07 -28.40
C GLY A 224 -25.24 -1.33 -27.94
N PRO A 225 -25.35 -0.49 -26.90
CA PRO A 225 -24.19 0.10 -26.26
C PRO A 225 -23.48 -0.94 -25.37
N PHE A 226 -22.14 -0.95 -25.43
CA PHE A 226 -21.31 -1.85 -24.62
C PHE A 226 -20.27 -1.09 -23.84
N GLN A 227 -20.07 -1.50 -22.58
CA GLN A 227 -19.06 -0.94 -21.70
C GLN A 227 -18.51 -2.01 -20.78
N GLY A 228 -17.25 -1.82 -20.38
CA GLY A 228 -16.57 -2.64 -19.39
C GLY A 228 -15.56 -1.81 -18.66
N SER A 229 -15.04 -2.35 -17.55
CA SER A 229 -14.03 -1.67 -16.74
C SER A 229 -13.03 -2.69 -16.22
N ALA A 230 -11.80 -2.24 -16.06
CA ALA A 230 -10.68 -3.01 -15.54
C ALA A 230 -9.79 -2.09 -14.71
N VAL A 231 -9.05 -2.66 -13.75
CA VAL A 231 -8.17 -1.90 -12.86
C VAL A 231 -6.73 -2.17 -13.22
N ALA A 232 -5.99 -1.10 -13.52
CA ALA A 232 -4.54 -1.12 -13.65
C ALA A 232 -3.91 -1.06 -12.25
N LEU A 233 -2.94 -1.94 -12.02
CA LEU A 233 -2.27 -2.11 -10.75
C LEU A 233 -0.76 -1.99 -10.97
N LEU A 234 -0.13 -1.15 -10.17
CA LEU A 234 1.31 -0.93 -10.14
C LEU A 234 1.85 -1.57 -8.87
N ALA A 235 2.80 -2.48 -9.02
CA ALA A 235 3.52 -3.09 -7.90
C ALA A 235 4.99 -2.66 -7.93
N LEU A 236 5.46 -2.19 -6.78
CA LEU A 236 6.87 -1.98 -6.48
C LEU A 236 7.47 -3.30 -5.96
N PRO A 237 8.73 -3.62 -6.32
CA PRO A 237 9.42 -4.82 -5.84
C PRO A 237 9.71 -4.78 -4.34
#